data_AF-A0A256XXB6-F1
#
_entry.id   AF-A0A256XXB6-F1
#
_cell.length_a   1.000
_cell.length_b   1.000
_cell.length_c   1.000
_cell.angle_alpha   90.00
_cell.angle_beta   90.00
_cell.angle_gamma   90.00
#
_symmetry.space_group_name_H-M   'P 1'
#
loop_
_entity.id
_entity.type
_entity.pdbx_description
1 polymer ?
#
loop_
_entity_poly.entity_id
_entity_poly.type
_entity_poly.pdbx_seq_one_letter_code
_entity_poly.pdbx_strand_id
1 'polypeptide(L)'
;IELCKRSGIKKYSSKFHNRLYDNYQFMVLLCLKQKSGVGYKAFIEEELIEWPHVVEFLKLKTIPHPDTLNKFATSEYIQRKNRKKKRRGRPRKKRQRKKYIYVQIMVELRTQMPLGVLITRKPADDYNKFKPLAKKVMKLGKAAKIVVLDKGYDAEKVHEFIREVMEALSIIPARNENIPIHKTKGKYRKLMKKGYSKKKYYQRNKNETVNSVVKRKWSDGTFPTNLLRST
;
A
#
# COMPACT_ATOMS: atom_id res chain seq x y z
N ILE A 1 23.97 -5.30 -27.31
CA ILE A 1 25.09 -4.32 -27.15
C ILE A 1 24.59 -2.86 -27.21
N GLU A 2 23.82 -2.47 -28.23
CA GLU A 2 23.36 -1.07 -28.38
C GLU A 2 22.51 -0.56 -27.20
N LEU A 3 21.67 -1.42 -26.62
CA LEU A 3 20.91 -1.11 -25.40
C LEU A 3 21.81 -0.77 -24.20
N CYS A 4 23.00 -1.38 -24.10
CA CYS A 4 23.94 -1.09 -23.02
C CYS A 4 24.54 0.32 -23.17
N LYS A 5 24.82 0.74 -24.40
CA LYS A 5 25.30 2.10 -24.70
C LYS A 5 24.24 3.15 -24.37
N ARG A 6 23.00 2.95 -24.84
CA ARG A 6 21.86 3.83 -24.52
C ARG A 6 21.57 3.92 -23.02
N SER A 7 21.82 2.84 -22.28
CA SER A 7 21.65 2.78 -20.83
C SER A 7 22.80 3.44 -20.03
N GLY A 8 23.82 3.98 -20.70
CA GLY A 8 24.98 4.60 -20.07
C GLY A 8 25.89 3.61 -19.32
N ILE A 9 25.84 2.32 -19.66
CA ILE A 9 26.75 1.32 -19.11
C ILE A 9 28.12 1.56 -19.72
N LYS A 10 29.15 1.70 -18.88
CA LYS A 10 30.53 1.85 -19.34
C LYS A 10 31.01 0.52 -19.91
N LYS A 11 31.74 0.55 -21.02
CA LYS A 11 32.35 -0.65 -21.63
C LYS A 11 33.28 -1.40 -20.66
N TYR A 12 34.03 -0.66 -19.84
CA TYR A 12 34.83 -1.21 -18.74
C TYR A 12 34.54 -0.48 -17.44
N SER A 13 34.58 -1.21 -16.32
CA SER A 13 34.24 -0.67 -15.00
C SER A 13 35.32 0.25 -14.41
N SER A 14 36.60 0.05 -14.75
CA SER A 14 37.72 0.87 -14.29
C SER A 14 38.87 0.90 -15.31
N LYS A 15 39.85 1.79 -15.08
CA LYS A 15 41.08 1.86 -15.89
C LYS A 15 41.99 0.63 -15.70
N PHE A 16 41.87 -0.06 -14.55
CA PHE A 16 42.65 -1.25 -14.18
C PHE A 16 41.94 -2.56 -14.57
N HIS A 17 40.95 -2.53 -15.46
CA HIS A 17 40.26 -3.72 -15.91
C HIS A 17 41.19 -4.61 -16.75
N ASN A 18 41.18 -5.94 -16.53
CA ASN A 18 42.07 -6.90 -17.22
C ASN A 18 41.75 -7.10 -18.72
N ARG A 19 40.66 -6.52 -19.21
CA ARG A 19 40.18 -6.50 -20.61
C ARG A 19 40.03 -7.89 -21.26
N LEU A 20 39.86 -8.95 -20.47
CA LEU A 20 39.52 -10.28 -20.98
C LEU A 20 38.10 -10.30 -21.55
N TYR A 21 37.18 -9.64 -20.85
CA TYR A 21 35.79 -9.45 -21.23
C TYR A 21 35.42 -7.98 -21.03
N ASP A 22 34.42 -7.49 -21.75
CA ASP A 22 33.84 -6.19 -21.50
C ASP A 22 32.47 -6.29 -20.79
N ASN A 23 32.03 -5.20 -20.19
CA ASN A 23 30.77 -5.17 -19.46
C ASN A 23 29.58 -5.46 -20.40
N TYR A 24 29.68 -5.20 -21.70
CA TYR A 24 28.60 -5.46 -22.64
C TYR A 24 28.46 -6.94 -22.94
N GLN A 25 29.58 -7.65 -23.10
CA GLN A 25 29.65 -9.09 -23.25
C GLN A 25 29.03 -9.78 -22.03
N PHE A 26 29.44 -9.40 -20.82
CA PHE A 26 28.84 -9.97 -19.61
C PHE A 26 27.35 -9.67 -19.49
N MET A 27 26.91 -8.46 -19.83
CA MET A 27 25.48 -8.11 -19.79
C MET A 27 24.65 -8.96 -20.76
N VAL A 28 25.16 -9.23 -21.96
CA VAL A 28 24.46 -10.08 -22.93
C VAL A 28 24.42 -11.53 -22.43
N LEU A 29 25.54 -12.07 -21.95
CA LEU A 29 25.60 -13.42 -21.39
C LEU A 29 24.67 -13.60 -20.19
N LEU A 30 24.57 -12.61 -19.31
CA LEU A 30 23.60 -12.63 -18.19
C LEU A 30 22.16 -12.63 -18.69
N CYS A 31 21.83 -11.85 -19.72
CA CYS A 31 20.49 -11.85 -20.30
C CYS A 31 20.13 -13.22 -20.91
N LEU A 32 21.06 -13.85 -21.62
CA LEU A 32 20.87 -15.18 -22.19
C LEU A 32 20.71 -16.24 -21.10
N LYS A 33 21.57 -16.23 -20.08
CA LYS A 33 21.46 -17.09 -18.90
C LYS A 33 20.12 -16.92 -18.16
N GLN A 34 19.59 -15.71 -18.12
CA GLN A 34 18.27 -15.44 -17.51
C GLN A 34 17.13 -15.98 -18.37
N LYS A 35 17.29 -15.96 -19.70
CA LYS A 35 16.31 -16.48 -20.65
C LYS A 35 16.24 -18.00 -20.65
N SER A 36 17.38 -18.68 -20.51
CA SER A 36 17.40 -20.14 -20.45
C SER A 36 16.95 -20.71 -19.11
N GLY A 37 17.09 -19.93 -18.03
CA GLY A 37 16.56 -20.29 -16.71
C GLY A 37 17.43 -21.28 -15.93
N VAL A 38 18.54 -21.76 -16.51
CA VAL A 38 19.48 -22.69 -15.87
C VAL A 38 20.49 -21.98 -14.96
N GLY A 39 21.25 -22.75 -14.17
CA GLY A 39 22.34 -22.24 -13.33
C GLY A 39 23.53 -21.71 -14.14
N TYR A 40 24.45 -20.96 -13.52
CA TYR A 40 25.63 -20.41 -14.21
C TYR A 40 26.55 -21.48 -14.81
N LYS A 41 26.67 -22.63 -14.14
CA LYS A 41 27.49 -23.75 -14.60
C LYS A 41 26.90 -24.37 -15.87
N ALA A 42 25.67 -24.86 -15.80
CA ALA A 42 24.93 -25.41 -16.94
C ALA A 42 24.85 -24.42 -18.11
N PHE A 43 24.63 -23.12 -17.85
CA PHE A 43 24.61 -22.12 -18.92
C PHE A 43 25.93 -22.03 -19.69
N ILE A 44 27.07 -22.02 -18.99
CA ILE A 44 28.38 -21.84 -19.61
C ILE A 44 28.90 -23.14 -20.22
N GLU A 45 28.75 -24.25 -19.51
CA GLU A 45 29.38 -25.53 -19.84
C GLU A 45 28.51 -26.39 -20.76
N GLU A 46 27.20 -26.14 -20.84
CA GLU A 46 26.28 -26.91 -21.68
C GLU A 46 25.71 -26.01 -22.77
N GLU A 47 24.94 -24.97 -22.41
CA GLU A 47 24.19 -24.18 -23.39
C GLU A 47 25.07 -23.28 -24.27
N LEU A 48 26.03 -22.56 -23.68
CA LEU A 48 26.84 -21.60 -24.43
C LEU A 48 27.80 -22.30 -25.42
N ILE A 49 28.19 -23.55 -25.12
CA ILE A 49 29.00 -24.38 -26.02
C ILE A 49 28.19 -24.75 -27.28
N GLU A 50 26.91 -25.04 -27.11
CA GLU A 50 26.00 -25.36 -28.21
C GLU A 50 25.67 -24.13 -29.09
N TRP A 51 26.00 -22.91 -28.64
CA TRP A 51 25.72 -21.65 -29.36
C TRP A 51 26.99 -20.92 -29.83
N PRO A 52 27.80 -21.51 -30.74
CA PRO A 52 29.05 -20.90 -31.20
C PRO A 52 28.84 -19.55 -31.90
N HIS A 53 27.69 -19.37 -32.56
CA HIS A 53 27.30 -18.10 -33.19
C HIS A 53 27.20 -16.94 -32.17
N VAL A 54 26.82 -17.22 -30.91
CA VAL A 54 26.78 -16.20 -29.85
C VAL A 54 28.20 -15.82 -29.42
N VAL A 55 29.10 -16.79 -29.32
CA VAL A 55 30.50 -16.59 -28.96
C VAL A 55 31.19 -15.72 -30.02
N GLU A 56 30.94 -16.02 -31.30
CA GLU A 56 31.45 -15.27 -32.45
C GLU A 56 30.86 -13.85 -32.49
N PHE A 57 29.54 -13.71 -32.38
CA PHE A 57 28.85 -12.42 -32.37
C PHE A 57 29.36 -11.50 -31.26
N LEU A 58 29.60 -12.05 -30.07
CA LEU A 58 30.13 -11.32 -28.93
C LEU A 58 31.65 -11.09 -29.02
N LYS A 59 32.35 -11.73 -29.95
CA LYS A 59 33.81 -11.70 -30.10
C LYS A 59 34.51 -12.07 -28.79
N LEU A 60 34.04 -13.15 -28.15
CA LEU A 60 34.66 -13.68 -26.93
C LEU A 60 36.01 -14.31 -27.29
N LYS A 61 37.07 -13.91 -26.59
CA LYS A 61 38.42 -14.47 -26.79
C LYS A 61 38.55 -15.87 -26.21
N THR A 62 37.87 -16.11 -25.10
CA THR A 62 37.79 -17.39 -24.40
C THR A 62 36.40 -17.54 -23.79
N ILE A 63 35.98 -18.77 -23.49
CA ILE A 63 34.72 -19.01 -22.80
C ILE A 63 34.90 -18.62 -21.32
N PRO A 64 34.03 -17.76 -20.75
CA PRO A 64 34.14 -17.37 -19.35
C PRO A 64 33.86 -18.55 -18.43
N HIS A 65 34.69 -18.76 -17.40
CA HIS A 65 34.36 -19.69 -16.32
C HIS A 65 33.04 -19.28 -15.62
N PRO A 66 32.18 -20.22 -15.15
CA PRO A 66 30.90 -19.91 -14.49
C PRO A 66 31.00 -18.85 -13.39
N ASP A 67 32.06 -18.92 -12.58
CA ASP A 67 32.31 -17.95 -11.51
C ASP A 67 32.57 -16.54 -12.00
N THR A 68 33.07 -16.37 -13.23
CA THR A 68 33.34 -15.06 -13.82
C THR A 68 32.04 -14.30 -14.04
N LEU A 69 31.05 -14.99 -14.62
CA LEU A 69 29.73 -14.43 -14.86
C LEU A 69 28.97 -14.19 -13.54
N ASN A 70 29.11 -15.11 -12.58
CA ASN A 70 28.53 -14.98 -11.24
C ASN A 70 29.15 -13.80 -10.45
N LYS A 71 30.48 -13.65 -10.49
CA LYS A 71 31.21 -12.51 -9.88
C LYS A 71 30.81 -11.21 -10.55
N PHE A 72 30.65 -11.17 -11.87
CA PHE A 72 30.17 -9.98 -12.57
C PHE A 72 28.75 -9.61 -12.11
N ALA A 73 27.79 -10.54 -12.14
CA ALA A 73 26.43 -10.32 -11.66
C ALA A 73 26.39 -9.82 -10.21
N THR A 74 27.20 -10.43 -9.36
CA THR A 74 27.30 -10.07 -7.94
C THR A 74 27.94 -8.69 -7.78
N SER A 75 29.00 -8.38 -8.52
CA SER A 75 29.68 -7.08 -8.47
C SER A 75 28.80 -5.95 -9.02
N GLU A 76 28.03 -6.19 -10.08
CA GLU A 76 27.08 -5.23 -10.63
C GLU A 76 25.88 -5.04 -9.70
N TYR A 77 25.36 -6.12 -9.10
CA TYR A 77 24.34 -6.08 -8.05
C TYR A 77 24.85 -5.30 -6.82
N ILE A 78 26.09 -5.54 -6.38
CA ILE A 78 26.74 -4.83 -5.27
C ILE A 78 26.96 -3.36 -5.63
N GLN A 79 27.40 -3.03 -6.84
CA GLN A 79 27.53 -1.65 -7.33
C GLN A 79 26.17 -0.95 -7.37
N ARG A 80 25.11 -1.62 -7.81
CA ARG A 80 23.71 -1.12 -7.82
C ARG A 80 23.17 -0.92 -6.39
N LYS A 81 23.55 -1.78 -5.44
CA LYS A 81 23.23 -1.67 -4.00
C LYS A 81 24.02 -0.53 -3.33
N ASN A 82 25.29 -0.34 -3.70
CA ASN A 82 26.16 0.72 -3.17
C ASN A 82 25.82 2.10 -3.74
N ARG A 83 25.41 2.19 -5.01
CA ARG A 83 24.88 3.42 -5.64
C ARG A 83 23.57 3.88 -5.00
N LYS A 84 22.77 2.94 -4.44
CA LYS A 84 21.61 3.25 -3.57
C LYS A 84 22.00 3.66 -2.14
N LYS A 85 23.21 3.33 -1.66
CA LYS A 85 23.70 3.67 -0.30
C LYS A 85 24.37 5.05 -0.19
N LYS A 86 24.79 5.69 -1.30
CA LYS A 86 25.35 7.07 -1.29
C LYS A 86 24.30 8.20 -1.12
N ARG A 87 23.18 7.94 -0.44
CA ARG A 87 22.31 8.99 0.10
C ARG A 87 22.55 9.05 1.60
N ARG A 88 23.07 10.18 2.09
CA ARG A 88 23.21 10.49 3.52
C ARG A 88 21.86 10.22 4.21
N GLY A 89 21.90 9.41 5.26
CA GLY A 89 20.76 8.98 6.07
C GLY A 89 20.18 7.62 5.69
N ARG A 90 19.91 6.77 6.69
CA ARG A 90 19.23 5.47 6.55
C ARG A 90 17.92 5.66 5.77
N PRO A 91 17.76 5.18 4.52
CA PRO A 91 16.49 5.34 3.82
C PRO A 91 15.47 4.45 4.52
N ARG A 92 14.49 5.07 5.19
CA ARG A 92 13.29 4.35 5.67
C ARG A 92 12.72 3.59 4.47
N LYS A 93 12.78 2.26 4.51
CA LYS A 93 12.14 1.38 3.51
C LYS A 93 10.66 1.76 3.51
N LYS A 94 10.20 2.61 2.58
CA LYS A 94 8.78 2.90 2.43
C LYS A 94 8.14 1.55 2.12
N ARG A 95 7.45 0.95 3.10
CA ARG A 95 6.64 -0.25 2.90
C ARG A 95 5.79 0.05 1.66
N GLN A 96 5.94 -0.74 0.60
CA GLN A 96 4.99 -0.70 -0.50
C GLN A 96 3.65 -1.16 0.10
N ARG A 97 2.83 -0.21 0.54
CA ARG A 97 1.47 -0.52 0.98
C ARG A 97 0.71 -0.91 -0.28
N LYS A 98 0.20 -2.15 -0.31
CA LYS A 98 -0.79 -2.57 -1.31
C LYS A 98 -1.88 -1.49 -1.38
N LYS A 99 -2.27 -1.11 -2.59
CA LYS A 99 -3.32 -0.10 -2.81
C LYS A 99 -4.67 -0.76 -2.55
N TYR A 100 -5.16 -0.64 -1.32
CA TYR A 100 -6.46 -1.17 -0.93
C TYR A 100 -7.58 -0.18 -1.29
N ILE A 101 -8.70 -0.70 -1.77
CA ILE A 101 -9.94 0.05 -1.91
C ILE A 101 -10.61 0.10 -0.54
N TYR A 102 -10.76 1.30 -0.01
CA TYR A 102 -11.48 1.58 1.22
C TYR A 102 -12.91 1.97 0.85
N VAL A 103 -13.85 1.08 1.18
CA VAL A 103 -15.27 1.35 1.10
C VAL A 103 -15.74 1.81 2.48
N GLN A 104 -16.63 2.79 2.54
CA GLN A 104 -17.27 3.24 3.76
C GLN A 104 -18.76 3.40 3.48
N ILE A 105 -19.59 2.84 4.35
CA ILE A 105 -21.04 2.77 4.16
C ILE A 105 -21.70 3.43 5.36
N MET A 106 -22.70 4.28 5.11
CA MET A 106 -23.57 4.81 6.14
C MET A 106 -24.90 4.07 6.07
N VAL A 107 -25.38 3.57 7.20
CA VAL A 107 -26.52 2.64 7.26
C VAL A 107 -27.58 3.19 8.21
N GLU A 108 -28.84 3.07 7.82
CA GLU A 108 -29.97 3.33 8.72
C GLU A 108 -30.21 2.11 9.62
N LEU A 109 -29.97 2.24 10.94
CA LEU A 109 -30.01 1.10 11.88
C LEU A 109 -31.39 0.48 12.12
N ARG A 110 -32.48 1.19 11.76
CA ARG A 110 -33.86 0.69 11.90
C ARG A 110 -34.22 -0.27 10.76
N THR A 111 -34.03 0.19 9.53
CA THR A 111 -34.36 -0.54 8.30
C THR A 111 -33.20 -1.37 7.75
N GLN A 112 -32.01 -1.22 8.33
CA GLN A 112 -30.75 -1.83 7.85
C GLN A 112 -30.37 -1.46 6.42
N MET A 113 -30.91 -0.34 5.90
CA MET A 113 -30.65 0.13 4.55
C MET A 113 -29.34 0.93 4.46
N PRO A 114 -28.44 0.60 3.52
CA PRO A 114 -27.33 1.48 3.15
C PRO A 114 -27.85 2.78 2.55
N LEU A 115 -27.57 3.92 3.19
CA LEU A 115 -27.97 5.25 2.73
C LEU A 115 -26.95 5.87 1.78
N GLY A 116 -25.68 5.53 1.94
CA GLY A 116 -24.62 6.12 1.13
C GLY A 116 -23.33 5.33 1.22
N VAL A 117 -22.56 5.41 0.14
CA VAL A 117 -21.25 4.76 0.02
C VAL A 117 -20.19 5.76 -0.42
N LEU A 118 -19.01 5.65 0.20
CA LEU A 118 -17.80 6.35 -0.18
C LEU A 118 -16.70 5.34 -0.46
N ILE A 119 -16.12 5.41 -1.66
CA ILE A 119 -15.05 4.51 -2.11
C ILE A 119 -13.79 5.36 -2.31
N THR A 120 -12.69 4.95 -1.68
CA THR A 120 -11.41 5.68 -1.72
C THR A 120 -10.25 4.71 -1.94
N ARG A 121 -9.24 5.11 -2.72
CA ARG A 121 -8.04 4.29 -3.02
C ARG A 121 -6.87 4.56 -2.06
N LYS A 122 -6.96 5.61 -1.25
CA LYS A 122 -5.86 6.06 -0.37
C LYS A 122 -6.20 5.75 1.08
N PRO A 123 -5.26 5.19 1.87
CA PRO A 123 -5.42 5.11 3.31
C PRO A 123 -5.37 6.53 3.87
N ALA A 124 -6.52 7.03 4.28
CA ALA A 124 -6.69 8.27 5.04
C ALA A 124 -7.35 7.93 6.37
N ASP A 125 -7.16 8.77 7.38
CA ASP A 125 -7.85 8.64 8.66
C ASP A 125 -9.36 8.74 8.46
N ASP A 126 -10.13 7.96 9.20
CA ASP A 126 -11.54 7.73 8.90
C ASP A 126 -12.43 8.89 9.27
N TYR A 127 -12.02 9.67 10.27
CA TYR A 127 -12.68 10.93 10.60
C TYR A 127 -12.71 11.90 9.40
N ASN A 128 -11.72 11.87 8.51
CA ASN A 128 -11.71 12.71 7.30
C ASN A 128 -12.73 12.25 6.24
N LYS A 129 -13.08 10.96 6.25
CA LYS A 129 -13.98 10.35 5.28
C LYS A 129 -15.46 10.46 5.69
N PHE A 130 -15.75 10.73 6.96
CA PHE A 130 -17.11 10.90 7.46
C PHE A 130 -17.84 12.08 6.80
N LYS A 131 -17.24 13.28 6.82
CA LYS A 131 -17.85 14.51 6.27
C LYS A 131 -18.31 14.37 4.81
N PRO A 132 -17.48 13.87 3.85
CA PRO A 132 -17.94 13.70 2.47
C PRO A 132 -19.06 12.67 2.33
N LEU A 133 -19.06 11.60 3.14
CA LEU A 133 -20.12 10.61 3.14
C LEU A 133 -21.44 11.16 3.70
N ALA A 134 -21.38 11.84 4.85
CA ALA A 134 -22.54 12.44 5.48
C ALA A 134 -23.19 13.50 4.58
N LYS A 135 -22.40 14.32 3.88
CA LYS A 135 -22.93 15.26 2.87
C LYS A 135 -23.72 14.57 1.75
N LYS A 136 -23.30 13.39 1.29
CA LYS A 136 -24.07 12.62 0.28
C LYS A 136 -25.41 12.17 0.85
N VAL A 137 -25.43 11.72 2.10
CA VAL A 137 -26.67 11.26 2.75
C VAL A 137 -27.61 12.43 3.06
N MET A 138 -27.08 13.59 3.47
CA MET A 138 -27.89 14.80 3.67
C MET A 138 -28.58 15.26 2.38
N LYS A 139 -27.92 15.13 1.23
CA LYS A 139 -28.55 15.43 -0.08
C LYS A 139 -29.77 14.56 -0.39
N LEU A 140 -29.91 13.39 0.24
CA LEU A 140 -31.08 12.53 0.10
C LEU A 140 -32.28 13.00 0.93
N GLY A 141 -32.17 14.13 1.65
CA GLY A 141 -33.26 14.70 2.45
C GLY A 141 -33.59 13.91 3.72
N LYS A 142 -32.76 12.92 4.10
CA LYS A 142 -32.99 12.13 5.31
C LYS A 142 -32.45 12.84 6.55
N ALA A 143 -33.34 13.25 7.45
CA ALA A 143 -32.97 13.77 8.76
C ALA A 143 -32.58 12.64 9.73
N ALA A 144 -31.32 12.64 10.19
CA ALA A 144 -30.83 11.68 11.17
C ALA A 144 -30.96 12.26 12.58
N LYS A 145 -31.74 11.62 13.47
CA LYS A 145 -31.85 12.09 14.87
C LYS A 145 -30.62 11.72 15.72
N ILE A 146 -30.03 10.55 15.45
CA ILE A 146 -28.92 9.99 16.20
C ILE A 146 -27.92 9.44 15.20
N VAL A 147 -26.65 9.79 15.38
CA VAL A 147 -25.53 9.24 14.62
C VAL A 147 -24.59 8.57 15.61
N VAL A 148 -24.39 7.26 15.44
CA VAL A 148 -23.55 6.45 16.33
C VAL A 148 -22.26 6.17 15.58
N LEU A 149 -21.07 6.57 16.01
CA LEU A 149 -19.82 6.23 15.30
C LEU A 149 -18.85 5.47 16.18
N ASP A 150 -17.84 4.92 15.52
CA ASP A 150 -16.76 4.21 16.17
C ASP A 150 -15.83 5.10 16.95
N LYS A 151 -15.11 4.52 17.91
CA LYS A 151 -13.99 5.16 18.61
C LYS A 151 -12.90 5.69 17.66
N GLY A 152 -12.78 5.11 16.46
CA GLY A 152 -11.91 5.59 15.39
C GLY A 152 -12.27 6.99 14.86
N TYR A 153 -13.54 7.39 14.98
CA TYR A 153 -14.08 8.68 14.55
C TYR A 153 -14.07 9.74 15.66
N ASP A 154 -13.49 9.44 16.84
CA ASP A 154 -13.33 10.39 17.94
C ASP A 154 -12.44 11.58 17.53
N ALA A 155 -13.07 12.60 16.98
CA ALA A 155 -12.48 13.88 16.61
C ALA A 155 -13.53 14.97 16.81
N GLU A 156 -13.13 16.11 17.38
CA GLU A 156 -14.07 17.20 17.69
C GLU A 156 -14.79 17.71 16.43
N LYS A 157 -14.05 17.84 15.32
CA LYS A 157 -14.60 18.25 14.01
C LYS A 157 -15.73 17.34 13.49
N VAL A 158 -15.69 16.05 13.83
CA VAL A 158 -16.75 15.10 13.47
C VAL A 158 -17.97 15.33 14.34
N HIS A 159 -17.76 15.53 15.64
CA HIS A 159 -18.84 15.87 16.55
C HIS A 159 -19.52 17.20 16.21
N GLU A 160 -18.74 18.26 15.98
CA GLU A 160 -19.22 19.57 15.54
C GLU A 160 -20.09 19.42 14.28
N PHE A 161 -19.60 18.71 13.26
CA PHE A 161 -20.38 18.49 12.05
C PHE A 161 -21.71 17.76 12.32
N ILE A 162 -21.73 16.72 13.15
CA ILE A 162 -22.96 15.98 13.46
C ILE A 162 -23.94 16.85 14.27
N ARG A 163 -23.43 17.60 15.23
CA ARG A 163 -24.23 18.35 16.21
C ARG A 163 -24.75 19.66 15.65
N GLU A 164 -23.92 20.37 14.90
CA GLU A 164 -24.20 21.72 14.41
C GLU A 164 -24.74 21.71 12.97
N VAL A 165 -24.29 20.79 12.12
CA VAL A 165 -24.71 20.76 10.69
C VAL A 165 -25.81 19.74 10.45
N MET A 166 -25.72 18.55 11.06
CA MET A 166 -26.76 17.53 10.93
C MET A 166 -27.86 17.63 11.99
N GLU A 167 -27.68 18.53 12.98
CA GLU A 167 -28.60 18.71 14.12
C GLU A 167 -28.92 17.40 14.86
N ALA A 168 -27.94 16.48 14.89
CA ALA A 168 -28.12 15.12 15.36
C ALA A 168 -27.36 14.86 16.65
N LEU A 169 -27.85 13.90 17.45
CA LEU A 169 -27.11 13.41 18.61
C LEU A 169 -25.91 12.57 18.14
N SER A 170 -24.69 13.07 18.33
CA SER A 170 -23.46 12.29 18.14
C SER A 170 -23.20 11.36 19.33
N ILE A 171 -23.11 10.04 19.10
CA ILE A 171 -22.63 9.05 20.09
C ILE A 171 -21.34 8.42 19.55
N ILE A 172 -20.19 8.88 20.05
CA ILE A 172 -18.86 8.38 19.65
C ILE A 172 -18.03 8.18 20.92
N PRO A 173 -17.61 6.95 21.27
CA PRO A 173 -16.78 6.73 22.45
C PRO A 173 -15.43 7.45 22.32
N ALA A 174 -14.96 8.06 23.41
CA ALA A 174 -13.68 8.76 23.41
C ALA A 174 -12.52 7.77 23.21
N ARG A 175 -11.53 8.11 22.39
CA ARG A 175 -10.35 7.27 22.11
C ARG A 175 -9.52 7.00 23.35
N ASN A 176 -9.32 8.04 24.15
CA ASN A 176 -8.48 7.99 25.34
C ASN A 176 -9.36 8.09 26.59
N GLU A 177 -10.03 6.99 26.94
CA GLU A 177 -10.95 6.94 28.09
C GLU A 177 -10.25 7.25 29.41
N ASN A 178 -9.04 6.72 29.60
CA ASN A 178 -8.24 6.87 30.83
C ASN A 178 -7.80 8.31 31.13
N ILE A 179 -7.85 9.21 30.14
CA ILE A 179 -7.45 10.60 30.33
C ILE A 179 -8.59 11.35 31.07
N PRO A 180 -8.30 12.10 32.15
CA PRO A 180 -9.32 12.91 32.82
C PRO A 180 -10.02 13.91 31.89
N ILE A 181 -11.26 14.26 32.22
CA ILE A 181 -12.10 15.16 31.39
C ILE A 181 -11.43 16.53 31.20
N HIS A 182 -10.82 17.09 32.25
CA HIS A 182 -10.16 18.39 32.20
C HIS A 182 -8.97 18.45 31.22
N LYS A 183 -8.25 17.33 31.03
CA LYS A 183 -7.14 17.22 30.06
C LYS A 183 -7.62 16.96 28.63
N THR A 184 -8.89 16.63 28.45
CA THR A 184 -9.46 16.31 27.13
C THR A 184 -9.83 17.62 26.42
N LYS A 185 -9.42 17.78 25.16
CA LYS A 185 -9.82 18.94 24.33
C LYS A 185 -11.07 18.61 23.52
N GLY A 186 -11.94 19.60 23.37
CA GLY A 186 -13.21 19.51 22.64
C GLY A 186 -14.43 19.46 23.55
N LYS A 187 -15.45 20.26 23.23
CA LYS A 187 -16.71 20.37 23.97
C LYS A 187 -17.47 19.05 23.91
N TYR A 188 -17.65 18.51 22.71
CA TYR A 188 -18.42 17.29 22.49
C TYR A 188 -17.66 16.05 22.95
N ARG A 189 -16.33 16.01 22.80
CA ARG A 189 -15.51 14.93 23.36
C ARG A 189 -15.59 14.86 24.88
N LYS A 190 -15.61 16.02 25.56
CA LYS A 190 -15.86 16.08 27.01
C LYS A 190 -17.26 15.57 27.37
N LEU A 191 -18.28 15.94 26.59
CA LEU A 191 -19.65 15.44 26.80
C LEU A 191 -19.71 13.91 26.68
N MET A 192 -19.04 13.32 25.68
CA MET A 192 -18.98 11.86 25.55
C MET A 192 -18.30 11.15 26.72
N LYS A 193 -17.37 11.83 27.41
CA LYS A 193 -16.75 11.30 28.65
C LYS A 193 -17.62 11.44 29.88
N LYS A 194 -18.51 12.44 29.94
CA LYS A 194 -19.48 12.57 31.04
C LYS A 194 -20.49 11.44 31.03
N GLY A 195 -20.85 10.94 29.84
CA GLY A 195 -21.67 9.76 29.70
C GLY A 195 -22.52 9.78 28.44
N TYR A 196 -22.97 8.60 28.04
CA TYR A 196 -23.90 8.40 26.92
C TYR A 196 -24.69 7.12 27.13
N SER A 197 -25.85 7.02 26.48
CA SER A 197 -26.66 5.80 26.55
C SER A 197 -25.97 4.64 25.81
N LYS A 198 -25.43 3.69 26.58
CA LYS A 198 -24.85 2.45 26.04
C LYS A 198 -25.87 1.65 25.22
N LYS A 199 -27.15 1.63 25.62
CA LYS A 199 -28.23 0.97 24.86
C LYS A 199 -28.36 1.52 23.43
N LYS A 200 -28.30 2.85 23.26
CA LYS A 200 -28.31 3.48 21.93
C LYS A 200 -27.03 3.17 21.15
N TYR A 201 -25.87 3.15 21.82
CA TYR A 201 -24.60 2.79 21.20
C TYR A 201 -24.55 1.34 20.70
N TYR A 202 -25.10 0.37 21.47
CA TYR A 202 -25.09 -1.04 21.10
C TYR A 202 -25.95 -1.39 19.88
N GLN A 203 -26.86 -0.51 19.45
CA GLN A 203 -27.59 -0.69 18.19
C GLN A 203 -26.66 -0.78 16.98
N ARG A 204 -25.42 -0.30 17.11
CA ARG A 204 -24.41 -0.38 16.05
C ARG A 204 -24.00 -1.81 15.70
N ASN A 205 -24.23 -2.79 16.57
CA ASN A 205 -23.97 -4.20 16.27
C ASN A 205 -24.71 -4.66 15.00
N LYS A 206 -25.88 -4.06 14.70
CA LYS A 206 -26.63 -4.32 13.46
C LYS A 206 -25.84 -3.95 12.19
N ASN A 207 -24.91 -3.01 12.27
CA ASN A 207 -24.07 -2.65 11.13
C ASN A 207 -23.06 -3.76 10.79
N GLU A 208 -22.64 -4.59 11.74
CA GLU A 208 -21.77 -5.73 11.42
C GLU A 208 -22.50 -6.74 10.53
N THR A 209 -23.79 -6.96 10.78
CA THR A 209 -24.66 -7.78 9.94
C THR A 209 -24.76 -7.21 8.52
N VAL A 210 -25.05 -5.92 8.38
CA VAL A 210 -25.17 -5.27 7.07
C VAL A 210 -23.84 -5.34 6.30
N ASN A 211 -22.72 -5.07 6.98
CA ASN A 211 -21.40 -5.19 6.36
C ASN A 211 -21.09 -6.63 5.93
N SER A 212 -21.48 -7.64 6.72
CA SER A 212 -21.33 -9.05 6.34
C SER A 212 -22.16 -9.41 5.11
N VAL A 213 -23.42 -8.95 5.05
CA VAL A 213 -24.29 -9.16 3.88
C VAL A 213 -23.73 -8.48 2.64
N VAL A 214 -23.32 -7.21 2.74
CA VAL A 214 -22.71 -6.48 1.63
C VAL A 214 -21.43 -7.17 1.17
N LYS A 215 -20.55 -7.60 2.08
CA LYS A 215 -19.35 -8.32 1.67
C LYS A 215 -19.68 -9.62 0.93
N ARG A 216 -20.61 -10.44 1.45
CA ARG A 216 -20.99 -11.72 0.83
C ARG A 216 -21.68 -11.57 -0.52
N LYS A 217 -22.52 -10.55 -0.69
CA LYS A 217 -23.23 -10.30 -1.95
C LYS A 217 -22.34 -9.68 -3.04
N TRP A 218 -21.24 -9.05 -2.65
CA TRP A 218 -20.38 -8.28 -3.55
C TRP A 218 -18.90 -8.74 -3.53
N SER A 219 -18.61 -9.96 -3.02
CA SER A 219 -17.25 -10.48 -2.79
C SER A 219 -16.51 -11.01 -4.01
N ASP A 220 -17.17 -11.22 -5.14
CA ASP A 220 -16.58 -11.92 -6.29
C ASP A 220 -15.52 -11.11 -7.06
N GLY A 221 -15.23 -9.87 -6.63
CA GLY A 221 -14.13 -9.09 -7.19
C GLY A 221 -13.53 -8.10 -6.20
N THR A 222 -12.32 -8.37 -5.71
CA THR A 222 -11.33 -7.33 -5.31
C THR A 222 -11.66 -6.41 -4.12
N PHE A 223 -12.26 -6.91 -3.04
CA PHE A 223 -12.45 -6.10 -1.83
C PHE A 223 -11.65 -6.60 -0.60
N PRO A 224 -10.38 -6.22 -0.44
CA PRO A 224 -9.71 -6.31 0.85
C PRO A 224 -10.18 -5.10 1.68
N THR A 225 -11.37 -5.21 2.26
CA THR A 225 -11.96 -4.16 3.11
C THR A 225 -11.28 -4.14 4.48
N ASN A 226 -10.29 -3.28 4.67
CA ASN A 226 -10.08 -2.69 5.98
C ASN A 226 -11.13 -1.59 6.15
N LEU A 227 -12.35 -1.98 6.53
CA LEU A 227 -13.50 -1.09 6.61
C LEU A 227 -13.52 -0.39 7.96
N LEU A 228 -13.47 0.94 7.95
CA LEU A 228 -13.83 1.71 9.11
C LEU A 228 -15.32 1.97 9.11
N ARG A 229 -15.96 1.23 10.01
CA ARG A 229 -17.29 1.34 10.58
C ARG A 229 -17.77 2.80 10.76
N SER A 230 -18.39 3.39 9.74
CA SER A 230 -19.41 4.42 9.99
C SER A 230 -20.71 3.72 10.30
N THR A 231 -21.16 3.90 11.53
CA THR A 231 -22.44 3.46 12.09
C THR A 231 -23.40 4.64 12.22
#